data_AF-S9W2H4-F1
#
_entry.id   AF-S9W2H4-F1
#
_cell.length_a   1.000
_cell.length_b   1.000
_cell.length_c   1.000
_cell.angle_alpha   90.00
_cell.angle_beta   90.00
_cell.angle_gamma   90.00
#
_symmetry.space_group_name_H-M   'P 1'
#
loop_
_entity.id
_entity.type
_entity.pdbx_description
1 polymer ?
#
loop_
_entity_poly.entity_id
_entity_poly.type
_entity_poly.pdbx_seq_one_letter_code
_entity_poly.pdbx_strand_id
1 'polypeptide(L)'
;MSGNYWSSSQLLQFYLPGKLKVSDKKAFSEESIAHWNFIQEIGDKIGLNQRVLATASVLLKRYFFKKEQKVDYSLEQLVSACVYLACKVEESPVHIRTICNEANGLWNLALPIDRSLIAELEFDIISVLEAYLIVYHPYPTLEQTFKDGLITKTQLQLAWNIVNDSYASNLCLMVHPHQIAYAALILSCCDDENTMIQLMDILKASDSFKIILGIQASLSFYYRDEGD
;
A
#
# COMPACT_ATOMS: atom_id res chain seq x y z
N MET A 1 9.07 -13.77 3.61
CA MET A 1 9.52 -14.74 2.60
C MET A 1 9.80 -14.02 1.28
N SER A 2 11.03 -14.15 0.76
CA SER A 2 11.45 -13.68 -0.58
C SER A 2 10.93 -14.64 -1.67
N GLY A 3 9.61 -14.79 -1.77
CA GLY A 3 9.01 -15.62 -2.80
C GLY A 3 9.19 -15.00 -4.18
N ASN A 4 9.08 -15.83 -5.22
CA ASN A 4 9.03 -15.34 -6.59
C ASN A 4 7.70 -14.61 -6.82
N TYR A 5 7.75 -13.28 -7.02
CA TYR A 5 6.57 -12.46 -7.31
C TYR A 5 5.78 -12.97 -8.52
N TRP A 6 6.47 -13.47 -9.55
CA TRP A 6 5.85 -13.91 -10.81
C TRP A 6 5.01 -15.19 -10.69
N SER A 7 5.21 -15.95 -9.61
CA SER A 7 4.38 -17.11 -9.26
C SER A 7 3.51 -16.86 -8.03
N SER A 8 3.42 -15.61 -7.57
CA SER A 8 2.71 -15.28 -6.33
C SER A 8 1.21 -15.17 -6.52
N SER A 9 0.47 -15.46 -5.44
CA SER A 9 -0.99 -15.22 -5.40
C SER A 9 -1.34 -13.74 -5.60
N GLN A 10 -0.47 -12.81 -5.19
CA GLN A 10 -0.66 -11.38 -5.45
C GLN A 10 -0.80 -11.10 -6.94
N LEU A 11 0.07 -11.68 -7.77
CA LEU A 11 0.00 -11.51 -9.22
C LEU A 11 -1.17 -12.30 -9.83
N LEU A 12 -1.36 -13.55 -9.40
CA LEU A 12 -2.32 -14.44 -10.04
C LEU A 12 -3.79 -14.14 -9.69
N GLN A 13 -4.06 -13.59 -8.50
CA GLN A 13 -5.42 -13.44 -7.98
C GLN A 13 -5.87 -11.99 -7.79
N PHE A 14 -4.93 -11.06 -7.62
CA PHE A 14 -5.22 -9.67 -7.22
C PHE A 14 -4.69 -8.61 -8.18
N TYR A 15 -4.03 -9.01 -9.27
CA TYR A 15 -3.54 -8.08 -10.28
C TYR A 15 -4.63 -7.74 -11.31
N LEU A 16 -4.93 -6.44 -11.45
CA LEU A 16 -6.05 -5.94 -12.25
C LEU A 16 -5.59 -4.88 -13.26
N PRO A 17 -4.98 -5.28 -14.39
CA PRO A 17 -4.40 -4.35 -15.36
C PRO A 17 -5.45 -3.54 -16.16
N GLY A 18 -6.73 -3.93 -16.13
CA GLY A 18 -7.73 -3.47 -17.11
C GLY A 18 -8.86 -2.56 -16.62
N LYS A 19 -8.97 -2.26 -15.31
CA LYS A 19 -10.17 -1.57 -14.78
C LYS A 19 -10.04 -0.05 -14.56
N LEU A 20 -8.84 0.50 -14.58
CA LEU A 20 -8.58 1.93 -14.36
C LEU A 20 -7.44 2.37 -15.29
N LYS A 21 -7.63 3.43 -16.09
CA LYS A 21 -6.50 3.97 -16.86
C LYS A 21 -5.56 4.62 -15.86
N VAL A 22 -4.26 4.37 -15.98
CA VAL A 22 -3.27 4.91 -15.05
C VAL A 22 -3.30 6.46 -15.02
N SER A 23 -3.79 7.10 -16.08
CA SER A 23 -4.02 8.55 -16.15
C SER A 23 -5.32 9.04 -15.50
N ASP A 24 -6.16 8.17 -14.94
CA ASP A 24 -7.44 8.58 -14.37
C ASP A 24 -7.23 9.25 -13.01
N LYS A 25 -7.76 10.46 -12.84
CA LYS A 25 -7.88 11.17 -11.55
C LYS A 25 -8.56 10.32 -10.45
N LYS A 26 -9.26 9.24 -10.83
CA LYS A 26 -9.91 8.28 -9.93
C LYS A 26 -8.95 7.32 -9.22
N ALA A 27 -7.65 7.33 -9.52
CA ALA A 27 -6.69 6.47 -8.83
C ALA A 27 -6.67 6.75 -7.31
N PHE A 28 -6.85 8.01 -6.93
CA PHE A 28 -7.00 8.50 -5.56
C PHE A 28 -8.45 8.92 -5.34
N SER A 29 -9.28 8.01 -4.81
CA SER A 29 -10.62 8.38 -4.34
C SER A 29 -10.54 8.88 -2.90
N GLU A 30 -11.45 9.76 -2.50
CA GLU A 30 -11.60 10.21 -1.10
C GLU A 30 -11.68 9.01 -0.14
N GLU A 31 -12.37 7.94 -0.55
CA GLU A 31 -12.46 6.68 0.19
C GLU A 31 -11.09 6.00 0.36
N SER A 32 -10.28 5.91 -0.71
CA SER A 32 -8.96 5.28 -0.64
C SER A 32 -7.98 6.07 0.23
N ILE A 33 -8.09 7.41 0.19
CA ILE A 33 -7.33 8.32 1.05
C ILE A 33 -7.76 8.13 2.51
N ALA A 34 -9.06 8.11 2.79
CA ALA A 34 -9.59 7.88 4.13
C ALA A 34 -9.12 6.52 4.71
N HIS A 35 -9.18 5.45 3.91
CA HIS A 35 -8.68 4.12 4.30
C HIS A 35 -7.21 4.18 4.74
N TRP A 36 -6.37 4.87 3.97
CA TRP A 36 -4.95 5.00 4.29
C TRP A 36 -4.70 5.82 5.56
N ASN A 37 -5.41 6.94 5.71
CA ASN A 37 -5.28 7.80 6.88
C ASN A 37 -5.65 7.08 8.18
N PHE A 38 -6.74 6.30 8.19
CA PHE A 38 -7.11 5.51 9.38
C PHE A 38 -6.07 4.44 9.73
N ILE A 39 -5.45 3.82 8.72
CA ILE A 39 -4.37 2.85 8.94
C ILE A 39 -3.13 3.54 9.53
N GLN A 40 -2.77 4.72 9.02
CA GLN A 40 -1.65 5.49 9.55
C GLN A 40 -1.91 5.94 10.99
N GLU A 41 -3.11 6.44 11.28
CA GLU A 41 -3.49 6.93 12.61
C GLU A 41 -3.33 5.85 13.70
N ILE A 42 -3.90 4.66 13.48
CA ILE A 42 -3.75 3.55 14.43
C ILE A 42 -2.32 2.98 14.43
N GLY A 43 -1.67 2.97 13.26
CA GLY A 43 -0.30 2.53 13.09
C GLY A 43 0.70 3.33 13.91
N ASP A 44 0.62 4.65 13.80
CA ASP A 44 1.45 5.61 14.53
C ASP A 44 1.19 5.53 16.03
N LYS A 45 -0.08 5.35 16.42
CA LYS A 45 -0.46 5.22 17.83
C LYS A 45 0.14 3.98 18.49
N ILE A 46 0.18 2.86 17.78
CA ILE A 46 0.77 1.59 18.26
C ILE A 46 2.30 1.58 18.09
N GLY A 47 2.86 2.39 17.19
CA GLY A 47 4.28 2.39 16.85
C GLY A 47 4.67 1.28 15.87
N LEU A 48 3.82 1.03 14.86
CA LEU A 48 4.04 -0.01 13.86
C LEU A 48 5.01 0.42 12.75
N ASN A 49 5.73 -0.56 12.20
CA ASN A 49 6.60 -0.33 11.05
C ASN A 49 5.79 -0.04 9.78
N GLN A 50 6.30 0.84 8.91
CA GLN A 50 5.67 1.20 7.63
C GLN A 50 5.26 -0.01 6.78
N ARG A 51 6.06 -1.08 6.80
CA ARG A 51 5.77 -2.32 6.08
C ARG A 51 4.47 -2.98 6.55
N VAL A 52 4.19 -2.95 7.85
CA VAL A 52 2.93 -3.47 8.43
C VAL A 52 1.74 -2.64 7.95
N LEU A 53 1.87 -1.31 7.92
CA LEU A 53 0.83 -0.41 7.44
C LEU A 53 0.52 -0.64 5.95
N ALA A 54 1.58 -0.77 5.14
CA ALA A 54 1.47 -1.11 3.74
C ALA A 54 0.75 -2.44 3.52
N THR A 55 1.08 -3.48 4.29
CA THR A 55 0.40 -4.78 4.24
C THR A 55 -1.06 -4.66 4.63
N ALA A 56 -1.38 -3.94 5.72
CA ALA A 56 -2.76 -3.70 6.14
C ALA A 56 -3.58 -3.00 5.04
N SER A 57 -3.01 -1.97 4.40
CA SER A 57 -3.65 -1.24 3.29
C SER A 57 -3.96 -2.15 2.10
N VAL A 58 -3.02 -3.01 1.72
CA VAL A 58 -3.23 -3.96 0.62
C VAL A 58 -4.27 -5.02 0.98
N LEU A 59 -4.25 -5.58 2.20
CA LEU A 59 -5.25 -6.55 2.63
C LEU A 59 -6.66 -5.94 2.65
N LEU A 60 -6.81 -4.72 3.15
CA LEU A 60 -8.09 -4.01 3.17
C LEU A 60 -8.63 -3.78 1.74
N LYS A 61 -7.78 -3.32 0.82
CA LYS A 61 -8.17 -3.12 -0.58
C LYS A 61 -8.53 -4.42 -1.29
N ARG A 62 -7.75 -5.49 -1.05
CA ARG A 62 -8.07 -6.83 -1.57
C ARG A 62 -9.41 -7.34 -1.03
N TYR A 63 -9.69 -7.08 0.25
CA TYR A 63 -10.94 -7.47 0.89
C TYR A 63 -12.13 -6.78 0.23
N PHE A 64 -12.13 -5.44 0.11
CA PHE A 64 -13.19 -4.72 -0.60
C PHE A 64 -13.31 -5.12 -2.07
N PHE A 65 -12.21 -5.49 -2.71
CA PHE A 65 -12.24 -5.97 -4.09
C PHE A 65 -12.93 -7.35 -4.23
N LYS A 66 -12.70 -8.27 -3.28
CA LYS A 66 -13.25 -9.64 -3.31
C LYS A 66 -14.63 -9.77 -2.66
N LYS A 67 -14.96 -8.89 -1.70
CA LYS A 67 -16.23 -8.96 -0.98
C LYS A 67 -17.37 -8.54 -1.92
N GLU A 68 -18.15 -9.51 -2.37
CA GLU A 68 -19.33 -9.28 -3.22
C GLU A 68 -20.54 -8.75 -2.42
N GLN A 69 -20.61 -9.11 -1.14
CA GLN A 69 -21.70 -8.72 -0.25
C GLN A 69 -21.43 -7.36 0.39
N LYS A 70 -22.52 -6.67 0.77
CA LYS A 70 -22.40 -5.42 1.51
C LYS A 70 -21.67 -5.68 2.83
N VAL A 71 -20.73 -4.79 3.15
CA VAL A 71 -19.99 -4.85 4.40
C VAL A 71 -20.83 -4.19 5.49
N ASP A 72 -21.20 -4.96 6.51
CA ASP A 72 -22.03 -4.50 7.63
C ASP A 72 -21.21 -3.93 8.80
N TYR A 73 -19.89 -3.81 8.62
CA TYR A 73 -18.94 -3.31 9.61
C TYR A 73 -18.48 -1.89 9.30
N SER A 74 -18.18 -1.14 10.34
CA SER A 74 -17.56 0.18 10.16
C SER A 74 -16.13 0.04 9.64
N LEU A 75 -15.64 1.08 8.97
CA LEU A 75 -14.31 1.09 8.39
C LEU A 75 -13.22 0.93 9.47
N GLU A 76 -13.40 1.58 10.62
CA GLU A 76 -12.49 1.53 11.76
C GLU A 76 -12.35 0.12 12.33
N GLN A 77 -13.45 -0.65 12.35
CA GLN A 77 -13.47 -2.04 12.78
C GLN A 77 -12.67 -2.93 11.81
N LEU A 78 -12.88 -2.76 10.49
CA LEU A 78 -12.14 -3.48 9.46
C LEU A 78 -10.66 -3.12 9.47
N VAL A 79 -10.33 -1.82 9.57
CA VAL A 79 -8.95 -1.32 9.65
C VAL A 79 -8.24 -1.95 10.84
N SER A 80 -8.88 -1.98 12.01
CA SER A 80 -8.32 -2.61 13.21
C SER A 80 -7.99 -4.10 12.99
N ALA A 81 -8.90 -4.84 12.36
CA ALA A 81 -8.69 -6.25 12.05
C ALA A 81 -7.62 -6.46 10.97
N CYS A 82 -7.58 -5.62 9.92
CA CYS A 82 -6.54 -5.65 8.89
C CYS A 82 -5.15 -5.35 9.47
N VAL A 83 -5.04 -4.36 10.35
CA VAL A 83 -3.78 -4.03 11.04
C VAL A 83 -3.35 -5.17 11.95
N TYR A 84 -4.27 -5.77 12.71
CA TYR A 84 -3.98 -6.94 13.53
C TYR A 84 -3.47 -8.12 12.71
N LEU A 85 -4.13 -8.42 11.59
CA LEU A 85 -3.74 -9.50 10.69
C LEU A 85 -2.38 -9.21 10.03
N ALA A 86 -2.15 -7.97 9.56
CA ALA A 86 -0.89 -7.55 8.96
C ALA A 86 0.29 -7.67 9.94
N CYS A 87 0.09 -7.33 11.23
CA CYS A 87 1.11 -7.53 12.27
C CYS A 87 1.56 -8.99 12.34
N LYS A 88 0.63 -9.95 12.23
CA LYS A 88 0.94 -11.37 12.23
C LYS A 88 1.66 -11.81 10.95
N VAL A 89 1.18 -11.35 9.80
CA VAL A 89 1.75 -11.69 8.48
C VAL A 89 3.19 -11.18 8.34
N GLU A 90 3.49 -9.99 8.88
CA GLU A 90 4.82 -9.37 8.84
C GLU A 90 5.71 -9.76 10.05
N GLU A 91 5.34 -10.81 10.79
CA GLU A 91 6.12 -11.33 11.93
C GLU A 91 6.43 -10.26 13.00
N SER A 92 5.52 -9.30 13.18
CA SER A 92 5.56 -8.23 14.18
C SER A 92 4.27 -8.25 15.02
N PRO A 93 3.94 -9.38 15.70
CA PRO A 93 2.63 -9.57 16.30
C PRO A 93 2.38 -8.61 17.46
N VAL A 94 1.22 -7.97 17.45
CA VAL A 94 0.71 -7.13 18.55
C VAL A 94 -0.40 -7.86 19.27
N HIS A 95 -0.41 -7.78 20.61
CA HIS A 95 -1.45 -8.39 21.41
C HIS A 95 -2.82 -7.77 21.09
N ILE A 96 -3.84 -8.58 20.82
CA ILE A 96 -5.18 -8.13 20.38
C ILE A 96 -5.79 -7.04 21.28
N ARG A 97 -5.55 -7.12 22.60
CA ARG A 97 -6.01 -6.11 23.56
C ARG A 97 -5.43 -4.71 23.30
N THR A 98 -4.18 -4.62 22.86
CA THR A 98 -3.54 -3.34 22.54
C THR A 98 -4.27 -2.69 21.37
N ILE A 99 -4.60 -3.45 20.33
CA ILE A 99 -5.35 -2.94 19.17
C ILE A 99 -6.74 -2.46 19.59
N CYS A 100 -7.48 -3.26 20.38
CA CYS A 100 -8.77 -2.82 20.91
C CYS A 100 -8.66 -1.51 21.71
N ASN A 101 -7.66 -1.40 22.59
CA ASN A 101 -7.50 -0.24 23.46
C ASN A 101 -7.17 1.03 22.66
N GLU A 102 -6.20 0.96 21.74
CA GLU A 102 -5.80 2.11 20.94
C GLU A 102 -6.90 2.50 19.95
N ALA A 103 -7.56 1.54 19.29
CA ALA A 103 -8.65 1.82 18.37
C ALA A 103 -9.84 2.52 19.04
N ASN A 104 -10.29 2.03 20.20
CA ASN A 104 -11.36 2.67 20.97
C ASN A 104 -10.93 4.02 21.60
N GLY A 105 -9.62 4.23 21.79
CA GLY A 105 -9.06 5.50 22.25
C GLY A 105 -9.00 6.55 21.15
N LEU A 106 -8.81 6.13 19.89
CA LEU A 106 -8.77 6.99 18.71
C LEU A 106 -10.18 7.34 18.21
N TRP A 107 -11.04 6.33 18.10
CA TRP A 107 -12.33 6.48 17.43
C TRP A 107 -13.50 6.34 18.40
N ASN A 108 -14.36 7.36 18.43
CA ASN A 108 -15.57 7.37 19.26
C ASN A 108 -16.71 6.63 18.57
N LEU A 109 -16.61 5.30 18.54
CA LEU A 109 -17.55 4.41 17.85
C LEU A 109 -18.78 4.12 18.74
N ALA A 110 -19.94 3.99 18.10
CA ALA A 110 -21.18 3.60 18.79
C ALA A 110 -21.10 2.17 19.37
N LEU A 111 -20.38 1.28 18.70
CA LEU A 111 -20.08 -0.07 19.17
C LEU A 111 -18.56 -0.21 19.36
N PRO A 112 -18.10 -0.53 20.58
CA PRO A 112 -16.67 -0.63 20.85
C PRO A 112 -16.04 -1.83 20.14
N ILE A 113 -14.79 -1.68 19.75
CA ILE A 113 -13.98 -2.74 19.16
C ILE A 113 -13.51 -3.66 20.28
N ASP A 114 -14.10 -4.85 20.39
CA ASP A 114 -13.71 -5.87 21.35
C ASP A 114 -12.89 -7.00 20.68
N ARG A 115 -12.41 -7.94 21.51
CA ARG A 115 -11.56 -9.04 21.03
C ARG A 115 -12.32 -10.01 20.13
N SER A 116 -13.61 -10.19 20.42
CA SER A 116 -14.50 -11.10 19.70
C SER A 116 -14.71 -10.58 18.28
N LEU A 117 -15.01 -9.29 18.14
CA LEU A 117 -15.16 -8.62 16.85
C LEU A 117 -13.89 -8.69 16.01
N ILE A 118 -12.72 -8.39 16.58
CA ILE A 118 -11.46 -8.49 15.82
C ILE A 118 -11.21 -9.93 15.35
N ALA A 119 -11.50 -10.94 16.17
CA ALA A 119 -11.32 -12.34 15.79
C ALA A 119 -12.30 -12.78 14.70
N GLU A 120 -13.55 -12.33 14.77
CA GLU A 120 -14.56 -12.57 13.72
C GLU A 120 -14.14 -11.93 12.40
N LEU A 121 -13.76 -10.65 12.42
CA LEU A 121 -13.31 -9.93 11.23
C LEU A 121 -12.03 -10.50 10.66
N GLU A 122 -11.09 -10.90 11.51
CA GLU A 122 -9.88 -11.59 11.06
C GLU A 122 -10.25 -12.85 10.27
N PHE A 123 -11.14 -13.68 10.81
CA PHE A 123 -11.58 -14.90 10.16
C PHE A 123 -12.29 -14.61 8.83
N ASP A 124 -13.17 -13.59 8.78
CA ASP A 124 -13.85 -13.17 7.56
C ASP A 124 -12.85 -12.67 6.50
N ILE A 125 -11.90 -11.82 6.88
CA ILE A 125 -10.86 -11.32 5.96
C ILE A 125 -10.03 -12.48 5.40
N ILE A 126 -9.56 -13.40 6.24
CA ILE A 126 -8.78 -14.57 5.80
C ILE A 126 -9.61 -15.43 4.83
N SER A 127 -10.89 -15.63 5.13
CA SER A 127 -11.79 -16.44 4.32
C SER A 127 -12.05 -15.81 2.95
N VAL A 128 -12.36 -14.52 2.91
CA VAL A 128 -12.60 -13.75 1.66
C VAL A 128 -11.33 -13.67 0.81
N LEU A 129 -10.17 -13.60 1.43
CA LEU A 129 -8.88 -13.56 0.74
C LEU A 129 -8.31 -14.95 0.42
N GLU A 130 -9.03 -16.03 0.73
CA GLU A 130 -8.59 -17.42 0.51
C GLU A 130 -7.20 -17.69 1.12
N ALA A 131 -6.90 -17.06 2.26
CA ALA A 131 -5.60 -17.08 2.94
C ALA A 131 -4.39 -16.58 2.10
N TYR A 132 -4.62 -15.82 1.01
CA TYR A 132 -3.56 -15.17 0.24
C TYR A 132 -3.06 -13.88 0.89
N LEU A 133 -2.38 -14.04 2.02
CA LEU A 133 -1.98 -12.93 2.89
C LEU A 133 -0.61 -12.32 2.56
N ILE A 134 0.23 -13.01 1.79
CA ILE A 134 1.56 -12.50 1.43
C ILE A 134 1.42 -11.27 0.53
N VAL A 135 2.17 -10.21 0.87
CA VAL A 135 2.22 -8.96 0.11
C VAL A 135 3.66 -8.64 -0.30
N TYR A 136 3.83 -8.24 -1.56
CA TYR A 136 5.04 -7.70 -2.15
C TYR A 136 4.88 -6.19 -2.28
N HIS A 137 5.87 -5.47 -1.76
CA HIS A 137 5.87 -4.00 -1.70
C HIS A 137 6.91 -3.39 -2.65
N PRO A 138 6.79 -2.09 -2.96
CA PRO A 138 7.78 -1.37 -3.78
C PRO A 138 9.13 -1.14 -3.06
N TYR A 139 9.15 -1.12 -1.72
CA TYR A 139 10.33 -0.76 -0.92
C TYR A 139 11.62 -1.53 -1.25
N PRO A 140 11.60 -2.87 -1.47
CA PRO A 140 12.82 -3.61 -1.82
C PRO A 140 13.47 -3.13 -3.12
N THR A 141 12.69 -2.66 -4.09
CA THR A 141 13.23 -2.08 -5.33
C THR A 141 13.96 -0.76 -5.05
N LEU A 142 13.40 0.11 -4.19
CA LEU A 142 14.07 1.35 -3.78
C LEU A 142 15.38 1.09 -3.04
N GLU A 143 15.38 0.13 -2.11
CA GLU A 143 16.58 -0.27 -1.39
C GLU A 143 17.65 -0.83 -2.33
N GLN A 144 17.24 -1.62 -3.33
CA GLN A 144 18.17 -2.17 -4.31
C GLN A 144 18.80 -1.06 -5.15
N THR A 145 18.01 -0.11 -5.67
CA THR A 145 18.55 1.01 -6.45
C THR A 145 19.50 1.89 -5.65
N PHE A 146 19.25 2.06 -4.35
CA PHE A 146 20.18 2.73 -3.44
C PHE A 146 21.47 1.94 -3.22
N LYS A 147 21.37 0.61 -3.01
CA LYS A 147 22.54 -0.28 -2.87
C LYS A 147 23.40 -0.32 -4.13
N ASP A 148 22.77 -0.22 -5.30
CA ASP A 148 23.46 -0.15 -6.59
C ASP A 148 24.16 1.20 -6.83
N GLY A 149 24.00 2.16 -5.92
CA GLY A 149 24.64 3.48 -5.98
C GLY A 149 24.03 4.43 -7.02
N LEU A 150 22.84 4.11 -7.54
CA LEU A 150 22.15 4.93 -8.55
C LEU A 150 21.51 6.17 -7.95
N ILE A 151 21.16 6.14 -6.66
CA ILE A 151 20.49 7.25 -5.97
C ILE A 151 21.17 7.58 -4.65
N THR A 152 21.04 8.84 -4.24
CA THR A 152 21.49 9.35 -2.95
C THR A 152 20.52 8.99 -1.81
N LYS A 153 20.96 9.16 -0.56
CA LYS A 153 20.10 8.92 0.61
C LYS A 153 18.90 9.88 0.66
N THR A 154 19.06 11.12 0.19
CA THR A 154 17.98 12.11 0.13
C THR A 154 16.94 11.73 -0.91
N GLN A 155 17.37 11.30 -2.10
CA GLN A 155 16.49 10.77 -3.12
C GLN A 155 15.77 9.49 -2.65
N LEU A 156 16.48 8.58 -1.98
CA LEU A 156 15.84 7.40 -1.38
C LEU A 156 14.71 7.79 -0.41
N GLN A 157 14.94 8.77 0.48
CA GLN A 157 13.94 9.21 1.45
C GLN A 157 12.71 9.83 0.78
N LEU A 158 12.91 10.66 -0.24
CA LEU A 158 11.81 11.26 -1.01
C LEU A 158 11.02 10.18 -1.75
N ALA A 159 11.70 9.26 -2.46
CA ALA A 159 11.06 8.14 -3.14
C ALA A 159 10.30 7.23 -2.15
N TRP A 160 10.83 7.03 -0.94
CA TRP A 160 10.17 6.25 0.11
C TRP A 160 8.86 6.89 0.55
N ASN A 161 8.86 8.21 0.77
CA ASN A 161 7.65 8.95 1.12
C ASN A 161 6.61 8.87 -0.01
N ILE A 162 7.02 9.03 -1.26
CA ILE A 162 6.13 8.89 -2.43
C ILE A 162 5.53 7.49 -2.52
N VAL A 163 6.31 6.44 -2.21
CA VAL A 163 5.77 5.08 -2.13
C VAL A 163 4.74 4.95 -1.00
N ASN A 164 4.96 5.57 0.16
CA ASN A 164 3.98 5.56 1.25
C ASN A 164 2.66 6.19 0.80
N ASP A 165 2.73 7.35 0.16
CA ASP A 165 1.55 8.08 -0.30
C ASP A 165 0.81 7.32 -1.42
N SER A 166 1.52 6.49 -2.20
CA SER A 166 0.89 5.61 -3.19
C SER A 166 -0.13 4.63 -2.57
N TYR A 167 -0.03 4.33 -1.26
CA TYR A 167 -1.03 3.52 -0.56
C TYR A 167 -2.32 4.29 -0.21
N ALA A 168 -2.42 5.57 -0.48
CA ALA A 168 -3.70 6.30 -0.53
C ALA A 168 -4.48 6.06 -1.84
N SER A 169 -3.90 5.29 -2.79
CA SER A 169 -4.49 4.96 -4.09
C SER A 169 -4.70 3.46 -4.28
N ASN A 170 -5.39 3.08 -5.37
CA ASN A 170 -5.56 1.69 -5.78
C ASN A 170 -4.40 1.11 -6.61
N LEU A 171 -3.29 1.84 -6.76
CA LEU A 171 -2.13 1.42 -7.57
C LEU A 171 -1.59 0.04 -7.18
N CYS A 172 -1.58 -0.30 -5.89
CA CYS A 172 -1.10 -1.60 -5.40
C CYS A 172 -1.86 -2.83 -5.93
N LEU A 173 -3.07 -2.65 -6.50
CA LEU A 173 -3.84 -3.70 -7.16
C LEU A 173 -3.71 -3.68 -8.69
N MET A 174 -3.26 -2.57 -9.25
CA MET A 174 -3.27 -2.32 -10.70
C MET A 174 -1.92 -2.53 -11.37
N VAL A 175 -0.83 -2.31 -10.64
CA VAL A 175 0.53 -2.29 -11.18
C VAL A 175 1.46 -3.14 -10.31
N HIS A 176 2.56 -3.58 -10.90
CA HIS A 176 3.54 -4.37 -10.17
C HIS A 176 4.30 -3.49 -9.16
N PRO A 177 4.71 -4.02 -8.00
CA PRO A 177 5.37 -3.21 -6.97
C PRO A 177 6.63 -2.47 -7.47
N HIS A 178 7.43 -3.10 -8.32
CA HIS A 178 8.62 -2.48 -8.90
C HIS A 178 8.27 -1.30 -9.83
N GLN A 179 7.12 -1.31 -10.50
CA GLN A 179 6.68 -0.21 -11.37
C GLN A 179 6.31 1.03 -10.54
N ILE A 180 5.68 0.84 -9.37
CA ILE A 180 5.42 1.93 -8.41
C ILE A 180 6.74 2.51 -7.90
N ALA A 181 7.70 1.64 -7.54
CA ALA A 181 9.02 2.08 -7.08
C ALA A 181 9.74 2.95 -8.13
N TYR A 182 9.78 2.51 -9.39
CA TYR A 182 10.40 3.30 -10.46
C TYR A 182 9.68 4.63 -10.72
N ALA A 183 8.35 4.66 -10.64
CA ALA A 183 7.61 5.92 -10.76
C ALA A 183 7.97 6.90 -9.62
N ALA A 184 8.10 6.40 -8.39
CA ALA A 184 8.54 7.19 -7.24
C ALA A 184 9.98 7.68 -7.38
N LEU A 185 10.89 6.85 -7.92
CA LEU A 185 12.28 7.22 -8.19
C LEU A 185 12.39 8.33 -9.23
N ILE A 186 11.62 8.26 -10.32
CA ILE A 186 11.57 9.31 -11.34
C ILE A 186 11.14 10.65 -10.74
N LEU A 187 10.10 10.65 -9.90
CA LEU A 187 9.63 11.86 -9.23
C LEU A 187 10.68 12.38 -8.25
N SER A 188 11.32 11.50 -7.50
CA SER A 188 12.33 11.90 -6.52
C SER A 188 13.63 12.43 -7.16
N CYS A 189 13.97 11.98 -8.36
CA CYS A 189 15.23 12.32 -9.03
C CYS A 189 15.04 13.36 -10.14
N CYS A 190 13.88 14.01 -10.24
CA CYS A 190 13.54 14.86 -11.37
C CYS A 190 14.52 16.01 -11.62
N ASP A 191 15.22 16.46 -10.58
CA ASP A 191 16.21 17.54 -10.66
C ASP A 191 17.63 17.06 -11.02
N ASP A 192 17.89 15.75 -10.97
CA ASP A 192 19.21 15.15 -11.24
C ASP A 192 19.23 14.49 -12.63
N GLU A 193 19.68 15.26 -13.63
CA GLU A 193 19.72 14.82 -15.03
C GLU A 193 20.52 13.52 -15.23
N ASN A 194 21.63 13.32 -14.51
CA ASN A 194 22.48 12.14 -14.68
C ASN A 194 21.77 10.87 -14.20
N THR A 195 21.19 10.93 -13.01
CA THR A 195 20.43 9.82 -12.43
C THR A 195 19.19 9.51 -13.26
N MET A 196 18.51 10.55 -13.77
CA MET A 196 17.37 10.40 -14.65
C MET A 196 17.71 9.69 -15.97
N ILE A 197 18.85 10.02 -16.61
CA ILE A 197 19.28 9.31 -17.82
C ILE A 197 19.48 7.82 -17.53
N GLN A 198 20.19 7.48 -16.45
CA GLN A 198 20.43 6.08 -16.07
C GLN A 198 19.14 5.32 -15.78
N LEU A 199 18.22 5.92 -15.01
CA LEU A 199 16.91 5.31 -14.74
C LEU A 199 16.11 5.13 -16.03
N MET A 200 16.10 6.12 -16.92
CA MET A 200 15.36 6.03 -18.18
C MET A 200 15.94 4.97 -19.11
N ASP A 201 17.26 4.74 -19.10
CA ASP A 201 17.88 3.68 -19.89
C ASP A 201 17.51 2.28 -19.38
N ILE A 202 17.46 2.10 -18.06
CA ILE A 202 16.95 0.86 -17.43
C ILE A 202 15.49 0.63 -17.82
N LEU A 203 14.69 1.69 -17.86
CA LEU A 203 13.25 1.59 -18.10
C LEU A 203 12.86 1.46 -19.58
N LYS A 204 13.60 2.09 -20.51
CA LYS A 204 13.36 1.95 -21.96
C LYS A 204 13.60 0.52 -22.45
N ALA A 205 14.47 -0.22 -21.77
CA ALA A 205 14.67 -1.65 -22.03
C ALA A 205 13.48 -2.52 -21.61
N SER A 206 12.49 -1.96 -20.89
CA SER A 206 11.32 -2.65 -20.37
C SER A 206 10.04 -2.23 -21.07
N ASP A 207 9.17 -3.20 -21.36
CA ASP A 207 7.81 -2.96 -21.88
C ASP A 207 6.93 -2.14 -20.91
N SER A 208 7.37 -1.98 -19.66
CA SER A 208 6.63 -1.27 -18.60
C SER A 208 6.74 0.26 -18.66
N PHE A 209 7.54 0.84 -19.56
CA PHE A 209 7.84 2.28 -19.57
C PHE A 209 6.59 3.17 -19.58
N LYS A 210 5.61 2.88 -20.44
CA LYS A 210 4.36 3.65 -20.55
C LYS A 210 3.52 3.59 -19.28
N ILE A 211 3.51 2.43 -18.61
CA ILE A 211 2.77 2.24 -17.34
C ILE A 211 3.41 3.11 -16.27
N ILE A 212 4.75 3.10 -16.16
CA ILE A 212 5.49 3.86 -15.16
C ILE A 212 5.28 5.36 -15.32
N LEU A 213 5.32 5.88 -16.56
CA LEU A 213 4.99 7.29 -16.83
C LEU A 213 3.54 7.61 -16.47
N GLY A 214 2.61 6.68 -16.71
CA GLY A 214 1.23 6.81 -16.24
C GLY A 214 1.16 6.97 -14.74
N ILE A 215 1.84 6.11 -13.97
CA ILE A 215 1.83 6.13 -12.50
C ILE A 215 2.44 7.44 -11.99
N GLN A 216 3.57 7.85 -12.59
CA GLN A 216 4.25 9.10 -12.27
C GLN A 216 3.32 10.30 -12.45
N ALA A 217 2.52 10.32 -13.53
CA ALA A 217 1.52 11.36 -13.73
C ALA A 217 0.44 11.34 -12.64
N SER A 218 -0.12 10.17 -12.28
CA SER A 218 -1.14 10.08 -11.21
C SER A 218 -0.62 10.57 -9.88
N LEU A 219 0.59 10.15 -9.49
CA LEU A 219 1.26 10.58 -8.27
C LEU A 219 1.54 12.08 -8.29
N SER A 220 1.98 12.64 -9.42
CA SER A 220 2.21 14.07 -9.56
C SER A 220 0.92 14.90 -9.45
N PHE A 221 -0.23 14.38 -9.90
CA PHE A 221 -1.51 15.06 -9.73
C PHE A 221 -1.95 15.10 -8.27
N TYR A 222 -1.77 13.99 -7.54
CA TYR A 222 -2.08 13.92 -6.11
C TYR A 222 -1.40 15.04 -5.31
N TYR A 223 -0.10 15.25 -5.51
CA TYR A 223 0.63 16.34 -4.83
C TYR A 223 0.25 17.76 -5.27
N ARG A 224 -0.39 17.94 -6.44
CA ARG A 224 -0.89 19.25 -6.86
C ARG A 224 -2.21 19.58 -6.17
N ASP A 225 -3.09 18.59 -6.02
CA ASP A 225 -4.42 18.79 -5.44
C ASP A 225 -4.38 18.94 -3.90
N GLU A 226 -3.34 18.43 -3.21
CA GLU A 226 -3.15 18.66 -1.76
C GLU A 226 -2.49 20.01 -1.41
N GLY A 227 -2.00 20.75 -2.41
CA GLY A 227 -1.24 22.00 -2.22
C GLY A 227 -2.06 23.29 -2.28
N ASP A 228 -3.36 23.22 -2.57
CA ASP A 228 -4.32 24.34 -2.64
C ASP A 228 -5.26 24.36 -1.43
#